data_AF-A0A8T7CA91-F1
#
_entry.id   AF-A0A8T7CA91-F1
#
_cell.length_a   1.000
_cell.length_b   1.000
_cell.length_c   1.000
_cell.angle_alpha   90.00
_cell.angle_beta   90.00
_cell.angle_gamma   90.00
#
_symmetry.space_group_name_H-M   'P 1'
#
loop_
_entity.id
_entity.type
_entity.pdbx_description
1 polymer ?
#
loop_
_entity_poly.entity_id
_entity_poly.type
_entity_poly.pdbx_seq_one_letter_code
_entity_poly.pdbx_strand_id
1 'polypeptide(L)' 'ANDKQRELIRGAIESGDRGELENVMRVVESTGAIPYTARLAQTEAELAKAALSGLPDSDFRNALLWLAQFSVERTS' A
#
# COMPACT_ATOMS: atom_id res chain seq x y z
N ALA A 1 4.46 -7.71 -15.29
CA ALA A 1 3.51 -7.27 -16.34
C ALA A 1 4.17 -7.43 -17.70
N ASN A 2 3.41 -7.87 -18.71
CA ASN A 2 3.89 -7.96 -20.09
C ASN A 2 3.58 -6.68 -20.89
N ASP A 3 4.11 -6.57 -22.11
CA ASP A 3 3.97 -5.36 -22.93
C ASP A 3 2.51 -5.00 -23.24
N LYS A 4 1.65 -6.01 -23.46
CA LYS A 4 0.21 -5.81 -23.72
C LYS A 4 -0.52 -5.25 -22.52
N GLN A 5 -0.19 -5.71 -21.31
CA GLN A 5 -0.75 -5.20 -20.05
C GLN A 5 -0.37 -3.75 -19.82
N ARG A 6 0.87 -3.35 -20.17
CA ARG A 6 1.32 -1.95 -20.04
C ARG A 6 0.57 -1.02 -20.99
N GLU A 7 0.37 -1.42 -22.24
CA GLU A 7 -0.40 -0.62 -23.22
C GLU A 7 -1.86 -0.48 -22.80
N LEU A 8 -2.49 -1.56 -22.31
CA LEU A 8 -3.86 -1.51 -21.80
C LEU A 8 -4.00 -0.53 -20.64
N ILE A 9 -3.11 -0.61 -19.65
CA ILE A 9 -3.12 0.31 -18.50
C ILE A 9 -2.89 1.76 -18.96
N ARG A 10 -1.92 2.00 -19.84
CA ARG A 10 -1.62 3.34 -20.34
C ARG A 10 -2.82 3.93 -21.07
N GLY A 11 -3.40 3.18 -22.01
CA GLY A 11 -4.56 3.63 -22.78
C GLY A 11 -5.77 3.94 -21.90
N ALA A 12 -6.06 3.09 -20.92
CA ALA A 12 -7.16 3.32 -19.97
C ALA A 12 -6.97 4.57 -19.10
N ILE A 13 -5.72 4.87 -18.69
CA ILE A 13 -5.40 6.08 -17.94
C ILE A 13 -5.52 7.33 -18.82
N GLU A 14 -4.98 7.28 -20.04
CA GLU A 14 -4.97 8.41 -20.98
C GLU A 14 -6.38 8.78 -21.48
N SER A 15 -7.23 7.78 -21.73
CA SER A 15 -8.61 7.99 -22.21
C SER A 15 -9.61 8.29 -21.10
N GLY A 16 -9.29 7.95 -19.85
CA GLY A 16 -10.24 7.97 -18.74
C GLY A 16 -11.42 7.02 -18.94
N ASP A 17 -11.29 6.04 -19.83
CA ASP A 17 -12.37 5.11 -20.17
C ASP A 17 -12.66 4.14 -19.03
N ARG A 18 -13.83 4.31 -18.42
CA ARG A 18 -14.32 3.44 -17.34
C ARG A 18 -14.68 2.04 -17.82
N GLY A 19 -14.89 1.82 -19.12
CA GLY A 19 -15.12 0.49 -19.70
C GLY A 19 -13.95 -0.47 -19.51
N GLU A 20 -12.73 0.06 -19.42
CA GLU A 20 -11.50 -0.72 -19.23
C GLU A 20 -11.12 -0.91 -17.75
N LEU A 21 -11.86 -0.31 -16.82
CA LEU A 21 -11.50 -0.32 -15.39
C LEU A 21 -11.38 -1.75 -14.83
N GLU A 22 -12.32 -2.63 -15.17
CA GLU A 22 -12.27 -4.04 -14.72
C GLU A 22 -11.06 -4.78 -15.29
N ASN A 23 -10.66 -4.47 -16.52
CA ASN A 23 -9.46 -5.06 -17.15
C ASN A 23 -8.19 -4.57 -16.44
N VAL A 24 -8.10 -3.27 -16.17
CA VAL A 24 -7.00 -2.68 -15.41
C VAL A 24 -6.90 -3.30 -14.01
N MET A 25 -8.01 -3.43 -13.29
CA MET A 25 -8.05 -4.04 -11.96
C MET A 25 -7.53 -5.48 -12.00
N ARG A 26 -7.99 -6.30 -12.95
CA ARG A 26 -7.49 -7.68 -13.13
C ARG A 26 -5.99 -7.74 -13.41
N VAL A 27 -5.48 -6.81 -14.22
CA VAL A 27 -4.04 -6.73 -14.47
C VAL A 27 -3.29 -6.40 -13.18
N VAL A 28 -3.73 -5.38 -12.43
CA VAL A 28 -3.12 -4.99 -11.15
C VAL A 28 -3.10 -6.18 -10.17
N GLU A 29 -4.23 -6.88 -10.02
CA GLU A 29 -4.33 -8.10 -9.20
C GLU A 29 -3.37 -9.20 -9.69
N SER A 30 -3.31 -9.45 -11.00
CA SER A 30 -2.44 -10.49 -11.58
C SER A 30 -0.95 -10.24 -11.35
N THR A 31 -0.55 -8.99 -11.11
CA THR A 31 0.84 -8.64 -10.79
C THR A 31 1.19 -8.85 -9.32
N GLY A 32 0.21 -9.14 -8.46
CA GLY A 32 0.41 -9.21 -7.02
C GLY A 32 0.72 -7.85 -6.39
N ALA A 33 0.39 -6.75 -7.07
CA ALA A 33 0.69 -5.40 -6.58
C ALA A 33 0.03 -5.10 -5.22
N ILE A 34 -1.23 -5.54 -5.02
CA ILE A 34 -1.99 -5.32 -3.78
C ILE A 34 -1.32 -5.99 -2.56
N PRO A 35 -1.06 -7.33 -2.55
CA PRO A 35 -0.38 -7.95 -1.42
C PRO A 35 1.06 -7.45 -1.26
N TYR A 36 1.74 -7.07 -2.35
CA TYR A 36 3.08 -6.48 -2.29
C TYR A 36 3.10 -5.15 -1.55
N THR A 37 2.22 -4.21 -1.91
CA THR A 37 2.15 -2.89 -1.26
C THR A 37 1.68 -3.00 0.19
N ALA A 38 0.76 -3.92 0.49
CA ALA A 38 0.34 -4.20 1.87
C ALA A 38 1.52 -4.67 2.74
N ARG A 39 2.36 -5.59 2.22
CA ARG A 39 3.56 -6.06 2.93
C ARG A 39 4.58 -4.94 3.14
N LEU A 40 4.76 -4.08 2.14
CA LEU A 40 5.66 -2.93 2.27
C LEU A 40 5.16 -1.97 3.35
N ALA A 41 3.87 -1.65 3.36
CA ALA A 41 3.26 -0.82 4.39
C ALA A 41 3.49 -1.41 5.80
N GLN A 42 3.30 -2.72 5.99
CA GLN A 42 3.61 -3.39 7.26
C GLN A 42 5.09 -3.26 7.64
N THR A 43 5.99 -3.38 6.67
CA THR A 43 7.44 -3.26 6.90
C THR A 43 7.78 -1.85 7.40
N GLU A 44 7.23 -0.82 6.78
CA GLU A 44 7.44 0.57 7.19
C GLU A 44 6.87 0.87 8.59
N ALA A 45 5.72 0.28 8.95
CA ALA A 45 5.17 0.41 10.30
C ALA A 45 6.09 -0.21 11.36
N GLU A 46 6.71 -1.36 11.07
CA GLU A 46 7.68 -1.99 11.97
C GLU A 46 8.97 -1.17 12.07
N LEU A 47 9.45 -0.56 10.98
CA LEU A 47 10.58 0.37 11.01
C LEU A 47 10.28 1.60 11.88
N ALA A 48 9.07 2.16 11.76
CA ALA A 48 8.63 3.28 12.59
C ALA A 48 8.60 2.91 14.08
N LYS A 49 8.08 1.73 14.43
CA LYS A 49 8.13 1.22 15.82
C LYS A 49 9.56 1.02 16.31
N ALA A 50 10.43 0.44 15.50
CA ALA A 50 11.83 0.20 15.84
C ALA A 50 12.58 1.52 16.12
N ALA A 51 12.30 2.57 15.36
CA ALA A 51 12.86 3.90 15.57
C ALA A 51 12.49 4.52 16.94
N LEU A 52 11.38 4.09 17.56
CA LEU A 52 10.92 4.55 18.87
C LEU A 52 11.55 3.78 20.04
N SER A 53 12.34 2.74 19.78
CA SER A 53 12.90 1.84 20.81
C SER A 53 13.82 2.54 21.82
N GLY A 54 14.51 3.61 21.41
CA GLY A 54 15.41 4.37 22.28
C GLY A 54 14.73 5.45 23.13
N LEU A 55 13.42 5.66 22.96
CA LEU A 55 12.68 6.67 23.71
C LEU A 55 12.19 6.11 25.07
N PRO A 56 12.24 6.90 26.16
CA PRO A 56 11.63 6.51 27.43
C PRO A 56 10.12 6.25 27.28
N ASP A 57 9.60 5.37 28.12
CA ASP A 57 8.17 5.13 28.21
C ASP A 57 7.42 6.41 28.60
N SER A 58 6.44 6.76 27.79
CA SER A 58 5.59 7.95 27.95
C SER A 58 4.33 7.79 27.12
N ASP A 59 3.28 8.56 27.45
CA ASP A 59 2.03 8.56 26.69
C ASP A 59 2.25 8.95 25.22
N PHE A 60 3.19 9.86 24.94
CA PHE A 60 3.56 10.25 23.58
C PHE A 60 4.20 9.11 22.80
N ARG A 61 5.13 8.38 23.41
CA ARG A 61 5.74 7.19 22.77
C ARG A 61 4.68 6.14 22.47
N ASN A 62 3.77 5.89 23.42
CA ASN A 62 2.67 4.92 23.24
C ASN A 62 1.71 5.35 22.13
N ALA A 63 1.38 6.64 22.03
CA ALA A 63 0.56 7.18 20.96
C ALA A 63 1.21 7.00 19.57
N LEU A 64 2.53 7.21 19.46
CA LEU A 64 3.26 7.00 18.21
C LEU A 64 3.31 5.52 17.80
N LEU A 65 3.51 4.62 18.77
CA LEU A 65 3.45 3.17 18.54
C LEU A 65 2.06 2.74 18.05
N TRP A 66 1.01 3.26 18.69
CA TRP A 66 -0.38 3.00 18.30
C TRP A 66 -0.66 3.54 16.89
N LEU A 67 -0.22 4.76 16.58
CA LEU A 67 -0.41 5.37 15.27
C LEU A 67 0.22 4.53 14.16
N ALA A 68 1.48 4.11 14.33
CA ALA A 68 2.17 3.27 13.36
C ALA A 68 1.42 1.96 13.08
N GLN A 69 0.91 1.31 14.14
CA GLN A 69 0.12 0.09 14.02
C GLN A 69 -1.24 0.34 13.34
N PHE A 70 -1.95 1.38 13.77
CA PHE A 70 -3.27 1.72 13.26
C PHE A 70 -3.25 2.06 11.76
N SER A 71 -2.20 2.72 11.29
CA SER A 71 -2.05 3.10 9.88
C SER A 71 -2.08 1.92 8.90
N VAL A 72 -1.67 0.73 9.34
CA VAL A 72 -1.62 -0.49 8.49
C VAL A 72 -2.74 -1.49 8.78
N GLU A 73 -3.38 -1.41 9.95
CA GLU A 73 -4.50 -2.29 10.32
C GLU A 73 -5.88 -1.74 9.95
N ARG A 74 -6.00 -0.44 9.65
CA ARG A 74 -7.29 0.15 9.30
C ARG A 74 -7.91 -0.52 8.06
N THR A 75 -9.09 -1.09 8.23
CA THR A 75 -9.96 -1.47 7.11
C THR A 75 -10.80 -0.25 6.74
N SER A 76 -10.82 0.12 5.46
CA SER A 76 -11.56 1.28 4.94
C SER A 76 -12.65 0.86 3.96
#